data_AF-A0A804RPH0-F1
#
_entry.id   AF-A0A804RPH0-F1
#
_cell.length_a   1.000
_cell.length_b   1.000
_cell.length_c   1.000
_cell.angle_alpha   90.00
_cell.angle_beta   90.00
_cell.angle_gamma   90.00
#
_symmetry.space_group_name_H-M   'P 1'
#
loop_
_entity.id
_entity.type
_entity.pdbx_description
1 polymer ?
#
loop_
_entity_poly.entity_id
_entity_poly.type
_entity_poly.pdbx_seq_one_letter_code
_entity_poly.pdbx_strand_id
1 'polypeptide(L)'
;MEGGEEVEKEGNMSQLAGVQFLLSNEGKEVPLSSIEDRTACLCLFFSAHWCRPCRSFTPTLLQAYTALRSAGKSVEIIFVSLDRDEASFRDHFQGMPWLAVPFDAAGLLRQKLCARFAVERIPALIPLSASATPSSGLGSGEDAVRLVGEYGVDAYPFSAQRRRELESMDDARREGGRLQELLGCEERDYVISADDIKIPIADLDGKTVGLYFGAHWCPPCHVFTKQLKEVYNELKILRPGSFEDS
;
A
#
# COMPACT_ATOMS: atom_id res chain seq x y z
N MET A 1 -5.82 39.28 -33.81
CA MET A 1 -5.19 39.31 -32.48
C MET A 1 -5.74 38.11 -31.73
N GLU A 2 -5.02 37.00 -31.80
CA GLU A 2 -5.33 35.82 -31.00
C GLU A 2 -4.98 36.15 -29.55
N GLY A 3 -6.01 36.33 -28.72
CA GLY A 3 -5.86 36.32 -27.28
C GLY A 3 -5.79 34.86 -26.85
N GLY A 4 -4.58 34.35 -26.64
CA GLY A 4 -4.38 33.08 -25.98
C GLY A 4 -4.85 33.19 -24.54
N GLU A 5 -5.88 32.43 -24.19
CA GLU A 5 -6.32 32.20 -22.83
C GLU A 5 -5.23 31.37 -22.13
N GLU A 6 -4.41 32.02 -21.30
CA GLU A 6 -3.51 31.33 -20.37
C GLU A 6 -4.37 30.60 -19.34
N VAL A 7 -4.58 29.30 -19.57
CA VAL A 7 -5.14 28.40 -18.57
C VAL A 7 -4.12 28.29 -17.45
N GLU A 8 -4.33 29.02 -16.35
CA GLU A 8 -3.60 28.84 -15.10
C GLU A 8 -3.75 27.37 -14.67
N LYS A 9 -2.68 26.59 -14.82
CA LYS A 9 -2.60 25.27 -14.20
C LYS A 9 -2.59 25.50 -12.69
N GLU A 10 -3.71 25.29 -12.00
CA GLU A 10 -3.72 25.19 -10.55
C GLU A 10 -2.74 24.10 -10.13
N GLY A 11 -1.58 24.52 -9.63
CA GLY A 11 -0.50 23.62 -9.24
C GLY A 11 -0.88 22.76 -8.04
N ASN A 12 -0.19 21.63 -7.86
CA ASN A 12 -0.46 20.67 -6.78
C ASN A 12 -0.42 21.32 -5.39
N MET A 13 0.30 22.44 -5.24
CA MET A 13 0.48 23.14 -3.96
C MET A 13 -0.69 24.05 -3.57
N SER A 14 -1.58 24.41 -4.51
CA SER A 14 -2.82 25.16 -4.21
C SER A 14 -3.71 24.39 -3.21
N GLN A 15 -3.63 23.05 -3.26
CA GLN A 15 -4.37 22.15 -2.36
C GLN A 15 -3.89 22.26 -0.90
N LEU A 16 -2.66 22.72 -0.67
CA LEU A 16 -2.09 22.99 0.66
C LEU A 16 -2.39 24.40 1.18
N ALA A 17 -3.45 25.07 0.69
CA ALA A 17 -3.77 26.45 1.05
C ALA A 17 -3.70 26.73 2.57
N GLY A 18 -2.85 27.67 2.97
CA GLY A 18 -2.60 28.06 4.37
C GLY A 18 -1.30 27.53 4.95
N VAL A 19 -0.64 26.58 4.28
CA VAL A 19 0.76 26.23 4.55
C VAL A 19 1.64 27.29 3.89
N GLN A 20 2.58 27.88 4.64
CA GLN A 20 3.51 28.89 4.10
C GLN A 20 4.88 28.29 3.77
N PHE A 21 5.33 27.36 4.61
CA PHE A 21 6.57 26.62 4.49
C PHE A 21 6.40 25.21 5.03
N LEU A 22 7.34 24.33 4.70
CA LEU A 22 7.47 23.00 5.28
C LEU A 22 8.73 22.92 6.13
N LEU A 23 8.80 21.94 7.02
CA LEU A 23 9.97 21.64 7.82
C LEU A 23 10.70 20.43 7.24
N SER A 24 12.01 20.53 7.08
CA SER A 24 12.86 19.34 6.95
C SER A 24 12.99 18.64 8.30
N ASN A 25 13.47 17.41 8.28
CA ASN A 25 13.78 16.65 9.50
C ASN A 25 14.92 17.26 10.35
N GLU A 26 15.67 18.21 9.79
CA GLU A 26 16.66 19.04 10.50
C GLU A 26 16.04 20.30 11.12
N GLY A 27 14.72 20.50 10.96
CA GLY A 27 14.00 21.70 11.42
C GLY A 27 14.19 22.93 10.53
N LYS A 28 14.74 22.78 9.32
CA LYS A 28 14.90 23.90 8.37
C LYS A 28 13.61 24.17 7.63
N GLU A 29 13.28 25.43 7.46
CA GLU A 29 12.14 25.86 6.66
C GLU A 29 12.42 25.73 5.17
N VAL A 30 11.50 25.10 4.45
CA VAL A 30 11.55 24.85 3.01
C VAL A 30 10.32 25.51 2.36
N PRO A 31 10.51 26.50 1.47
CA PRO A 31 9.39 27.13 0.75
C PRO A 31 8.68 26.14 -0.15
N LEU A 32 7.34 26.19 -0.19
CA LEU A 32 6.50 25.31 -1.02
C LEU A 32 6.86 25.38 -2.50
N SER A 33 7.18 26.58 -3.00
CA SER A 33 7.58 26.81 -4.39
C SER A 33 8.85 26.07 -4.80
N SER A 34 9.72 25.72 -3.86
CA SER A 34 10.96 24.99 -4.19
C SER A 34 10.72 23.51 -4.56
N ILE A 35 9.53 22.99 -4.30
CA ILE A 35 9.17 21.57 -4.41
C ILE A 35 8.35 21.31 -5.68
N GLU A 36 7.45 22.25 -6.03
CA GLU A 36 6.45 22.10 -7.09
C GLU A 36 7.06 21.80 -8.46
N ASP A 37 8.06 22.58 -8.87
CA ASP A 37 8.68 22.45 -10.20
C ASP A 37 9.63 21.25 -10.34
N ARG A 38 9.95 20.59 -9.22
CA ARG A 38 10.96 19.53 -9.17
C ARG A 38 10.39 18.15 -8.93
N THR A 39 9.14 18.06 -8.47
CA THR A 39 8.55 16.83 -7.92
C THR A 39 7.51 16.23 -8.86
N ALA A 40 7.81 15.05 -9.41
CA ALA A 40 6.89 14.35 -10.31
C ALA A 40 5.74 13.67 -9.55
N CYS A 41 5.99 13.22 -8.32
CA CYS A 41 5.02 12.58 -7.45
C CYS A 41 5.10 13.18 -6.04
N LEU A 42 4.10 13.97 -5.66
CA LEU A 42 3.99 14.54 -4.33
C LEU A 42 2.92 13.78 -3.55
N CYS A 43 3.18 13.36 -2.32
CA CYS A 43 2.19 12.67 -1.48
C CYS A 43 2.03 13.35 -0.13
N LEU A 44 0.79 13.48 0.36
CA LEU A 44 0.53 13.85 1.75
C LEU A 44 0.41 12.60 2.59
N PHE A 45 1.15 12.53 3.69
CA PHE A 45 1.12 11.41 4.62
C PHE A 45 0.56 11.85 5.97
N PHE A 46 -0.69 11.48 6.25
CA PHE A 46 -1.38 11.77 7.51
C PHE A 46 -1.13 10.62 8.49
N SER A 47 -0.51 10.93 9.62
CA SER A 47 -0.06 9.91 10.57
C SER A 47 0.13 10.51 11.97
N ALA A 48 0.22 9.66 13.00
CA ALA A 48 0.44 10.09 14.39
C ALA A 48 1.21 9.05 15.21
N HIS A 49 2.00 9.50 16.19
CA HIS A 49 2.89 8.67 16.99
C HIS A 49 2.11 7.61 17.78
N TRP A 50 0.99 8.03 18.37
CA TRP A 50 0.14 7.18 19.21
C TRP A 50 -0.59 6.08 18.42
N CYS A 51 -0.69 6.21 17.10
CA CYS A 51 -1.43 5.30 16.22
C CYS A 51 -0.62 4.03 15.88
N ARG A 52 -1.07 2.85 16.34
CA ARG A 52 -0.37 1.57 16.06
C ARG A 52 -0.26 1.26 14.56
N PRO A 53 -1.35 1.30 13.76
CA PRO A 53 -1.26 1.03 12.33
C PRO A 53 -0.30 1.97 11.61
N CYS A 54 -0.23 3.23 12.05
CA CYS A 54 0.70 4.23 11.53
C CYS A 54 2.15 3.82 11.76
N ARG A 55 2.50 3.45 12.99
CA ARG A 55 3.86 2.97 13.32
C ARG A 55 4.24 1.69 12.57
N SER A 56 3.27 0.82 12.29
CA SER A 56 3.49 -0.38 11.48
C SER A 56 3.72 -0.06 10.00
N PHE A 57 3.07 0.97 9.46
CA PHE A 57 3.15 1.33 8.04
C PHE A 57 4.36 2.21 7.69
N THR A 58 4.77 3.13 8.58
CA THR A 58 5.88 4.07 8.33
C THR A 58 7.16 3.39 7.83
N PRO A 59 7.63 2.25 8.40
CA PRO A 59 8.84 1.58 7.90
C PRO A 59 8.73 1.11 6.44
N THR A 60 7.56 0.59 6.03
CA THR A 60 7.32 0.18 4.64
C THR A 60 7.35 1.38 3.70
N LEU A 61 6.71 2.50 4.09
CA LEU A 61 6.74 3.73 3.31
C LEU A 61 8.16 4.31 3.20
N LEU A 62 8.93 4.27 4.29
CA LEU A 62 10.33 4.70 4.31
C LEU A 62 11.20 3.89 3.35
N GLN A 63 11.02 2.56 3.33
CA GLN A 63 11.74 1.67 2.41
C GLN A 63 11.42 2.01 0.95
N ALA A 64 10.13 2.16 0.61
CA ALA A 64 9.71 2.52 -0.74
C ALA A 64 10.26 3.91 -1.15
N TYR A 65 10.13 4.92 -0.28
CA TYR A 65 10.65 6.27 -0.54
C TYR A 65 12.16 6.26 -0.80
N THR A 66 12.93 5.57 0.04
CA THR A 66 14.39 5.48 -0.09
C THR A 66 14.77 4.81 -1.41
N ALA A 67 14.14 3.68 -1.74
CA ALA A 67 14.39 2.96 -2.99
C ALA A 67 14.09 3.83 -4.22
N LEU A 68 12.98 4.57 -4.21
CA LEU A 68 12.61 5.47 -5.31
C LEU A 68 13.61 6.61 -5.48
N ARG A 69 14.01 7.27 -4.39
CA ARG A 69 15.01 8.34 -4.42
C ARG A 69 16.37 7.83 -4.92
N SER A 70 16.81 6.65 -4.46
CA SER A 70 18.03 6.01 -4.95
C SER A 70 17.96 5.64 -6.44
N ALA A 71 16.78 5.31 -6.96
CA ALA A 71 16.54 5.06 -8.38
C ALA A 71 16.37 6.35 -9.22
N GLY A 72 16.63 7.53 -8.64
CA GLY A 72 16.53 8.82 -9.32
C GLY A 72 15.10 9.26 -9.61
N LYS A 73 14.09 8.65 -8.96
CA LYS A 73 12.69 9.07 -9.10
C LYS A 73 12.46 10.34 -8.29
N SER A 74 11.79 11.30 -8.91
CA SER A 74 11.39 12.53 -8.24
C SER A 74 10.08 12.32 -7.49
N VAL A 75 10.21 11.87 -6.23
CA VAL A 75 9.12 11.68 -5.29
C VAL A 75 9.38 12.52 -4.04
N GLU A 76 8.33 13.12 -3.49
CA GLU A 76 8.40 13.82 -2.22
C GLU A 76 7.17 13.48 -1.36
N ILE A 77 7.39 13.36 -0.05
CA ILE A 77 6.33 13.12 0.94
C ILE A 77 6.23 14.35 1.85
N ILE A 78 5.01 14.78 2.13
CA ILE A 78 4.73 15.82 3.13
C ILE A 78 3.97 15.18 4.27
N PHE A 79 4.64 15.04 5.40
CA PHE A 79 4.06 14.54 6.64
C PHE A 79 3.11 15.58 7.24
N VAL A 80 1.88 15.15 7.53
CA VAL A 80 0.87 15.92 8.25
C VAL A 80 0.58 15.19 9.56
N SER A 81 1.09 15.73 10.66
CA SER A 81 0.92 15.10 11.96
C SER A 81 -0.47 15.32 12.55
N LEU A 82 -1.05 14.24 13.06
CA LEU A 82 -2.25 14.24 13.91
C LEU A 82 -1.89 14.01 15.39
N ASP A 83 -0.64 14.24 15.76
CA ASP A 83 -0.22 14.24 17.16
C ASP A 83 -0.85 15.41 17.93
N ARG A 84 -1.02 15.21 19.23
CA ARG A 84 -1.75 16.15 20.11
C ARG A 84 -0.85 17.25 20.66
N ASP A 85 0.46 17.03 20.63
CA ASP A 85 1.48 17.89 21.18
C ASP A 85 2.74 17.86 20.32
N GLU A 86 3.54 18.91 20.43
CA GLU A 86 4.71 19.11 19.60
C GLU A 86 5.83 18.11 19.90
N ALA A 87 5.93 17.60 21.14
CA ALA A 87 6.95 16.62 21.50
C ALA A 87 6.69 15.29 20.77
N SER A 88 5.45 14.79 20.83
CA SER A 88 5.03 13.59 20.09
C SER A 88 5.21 13.76 18.58
N PHE A 89 4.93 14.96 18.04
CA PHE A 89 5.21 15.28 16.64
C PHE A 89 6.70 15.13 16.30
N ARG A 90 7.57 15.76 17.09
CA ARG A 90 9.02 15.72 16.85
C ARG A 90 9.58 14.31 16.96
N ASP A 91 9.18 13.57 17.99
CA ASP A 91 9.61 12.18 18.21
C ASP A 91 9.18 11.27 17.05
N HIS A 92 8.00 11.50 16.47
CA HIS A 92 7.52 10.72 15.34
C HIS A 92 8.19 11.10 14.03
N PHE A 93 8.41 12.40 13.82
CA PHE A 93 9.05 12.91 12.61
C PHE A 93 10.56 12.61 12.58
N GLN A 94 11.16 12.38 13.74
CA GLN A 94 12.56 12.00 13.85
C GLN A 94 12.87 10.74 13.04
N GLY A 95 13.84 10.84 12.13
CA GLY A 95 14.27 9.73 11.27
C GLY A 95 13.45 9.58 9.98
N MET A 96 12.39 10.37 9.78
CA MET A 96 11.75 10.48 8.47
C MET A 96 12.59 11.39 7.56
N PRO A 97 12.93 10.99 6.32
CA PRO A 97 13.80 11.76 5.41
C PRO A 97 13.04 12.81 4.58
N TRP A 98 11.73 12.90 4.76
CA TRP A 98 10.83 13.76 3.99
C TRP A 98 10.44 15.02 4.78
N LEU A 99 9.60 15.87 4.19
CA LEU A 99 9.20 17.15 4.78
C LEU A 99 7.96 17.00 5.67
N ALA A 100 7.69 17.99 6.52
CA ALA A 100 6.50 18.05 7.35
C ALA A 100 5.80 19.41 7.27
N VAL A 101 4.48 19.41 7.40
CA VAL A 101 3.73 20.62 7.73
C VAL A 101 4.11 21.04 9.16
N PRO A 102 4.42 22.33 9.42
CA PRO A 102 4.74 22.80 10.76
C PRO A 102 3.65 22.44 11.79
N PHE A 103 4.06 22.08 13.00
CA PHE A 103 3.12 21.74 14.05
C PHE A 103 2.31 22.96 14.47
N ASP A 104 0.99 22.89 14.29
CA ASP A 104 0.04 23.90 14.74
C ASP A 104 -0.61 23.44 16.06
N ALA A 105 -0.27 24.14 17.15
CA ALA A 105 -0.82 23.87 18.48
C ALA A 105 -2.35 24.05 18.53
N ALA A 106 -2.90 24.99 17.76
CA ALA A 106 -4.35 25.17 17.65
C ALA A 106 -5.01 24.06 16.82
N GLY A 107 -4.22 23.37 15.98
CA GLY A 107 -4.65 22.24 15.16
C GLY A 107 -5.58 22.60 14.00
N LEU A 108 -5.76 23.90 13.73
CA LEU A 108 -6.65 24.40 12.68
C LEU A 108 -6.13 24.00 11.30
N LEU A 109 -4.81 24.05 11.09
CA LEU A 109 -4.20 23.69 9.82
C LEU A 109 -4.39 22.20 9.51
N ARG A 110 -4.10 21.30 10.46
CA ARG A 110 -4.32 19.85 10.27
C ARG A 110 -5.80 19.52 10.07
N GLN A 111 -6.72 20.17 10.80
CA GLN A 111 -8.17 19.96 10.63
C GLN A 111 -8.62 20.37 9.23
N LYS A 112 -8.15 21.52 8.72
CA LYS A 112 -8.44 21.98 7.37
C LYS A 112 -7.94 21.01 6.30
N LEU A 113 -6.72 20.50 6.46
CA LEU A 113 -6.15 19.51 5.55
C LEU A 113 -6.93 18.19 5.59
N CYS A 114 -7.23 17.66 6.78
CA CYS A 114 -8.05 16.45 6.91
C CYS A 114 -9.42 16.61 6.26
N ALA A 115 -10.10 17.74 6.47
CA ALA A 115 -11.40 18.01 5.85
C ALA A 115 -11.30 18.11 4.32
N ARG A 116 -10.28 18.80 3.80
CA ARG A 116 -10.07 18.95 2.36
C ARG A 116 -9.81 17.61 1.65
N PHE A 117 -9.04 16.73 2.27
CA PHE A 117 -8.67 15.44 1.70
C PHE A 117 -9.54 14.29 2.20
N ALA A 118 -10.66 14.58 2.87
CA ALA A 118 -11.58 13.60 3.45
C ALA A 118 -10.87 12.52 4.29
N VAL A 119 -9.88 12.92 5.09
CA VAL A 119 -9.10 12.00 5.94
C VAL A 119 -9.88 11.72 7.22
N GLU A 120 -10.53 10.57 7.26
CA GLU A 120 -11.28 10.10 8.43
C GLU A 120 -10.46 9.15 9.32
N ARG A 121 -9.49 8.44 8.74
CA ARG A 121 -8.63 7.47 9.44
C ARG A 121 -7.17 7.65 9.07
N ILE A 122 -6.30 7.19 9.96
CA ILE A 122 -4.84 7.16 9.78
C ILE A 122 -4.29 5.74 9.96
N PRO A 123 -3.20 5.36 9.26
CA PRO A 123 -2.46 6.19 8.29
C PRO A 123 -3.26 6.43 7.01
N ALA A 124 -3.05 7.59 6.38
CA ALA A 124 -3.56 7.91 5.05
C ALA A 124 -2.45 8.51 4.19
N LEU A 125 -2.33 8.06 2.95
CA LEU A 125 -1.36 8.54 1.97
C LEU A 125 -2.12 9.08 0.76
N ILE A 126 -1.99 10.37 0.44
CA ILE A 126 -2.75 11.03 -0.63
C ILE A 126 -1.78 11.47 -1.72
N PRO A 127 -1.74 10.78 -2.88
CA PRO A 127 -0.96 11.21 -4.04
C PRO A 127 -1.59 12.45 -4.66
N LEU A 128 -0.83 13.55 -4.72
CA LEU A 128 -1.17 14.78 -5.41
C LEU A 128 -0.58 14.71 -6.82
N SER A 129 -1.27 14.00 -7.73
CA SER A 129 -0.88 13.96 -9.14
C SER A 129 -1.50 15.13 -9.91
N ALA A 130 -0.71 15.74 -10.80
CA ALA A 130 -1.15 16.84 -11.69
C ALA A 130 -2.27 16.46 -12.70
N SER A 131 -2.69 15.19 -12.72
CA SER A 131 -3.74 14.64 -13.61
C SER A 131 -5.03 14.27 -12.87
N ALA A 132 -5.03 14.32 -11.53
CA ALA A 132 -6.20 13.95 -10.74
C ALA A 132 -7.23 15.09 -10.75
N THR A 133 -8.14 15.06 -11.73
CA THR A 133 -9.42 15.75 -11.57
C THR A 133 -10.13 15.14 -10.34
N PRO A 134 -10.58 15.94 -9.36
CA PRO A 134 -11.20 15.45 -8.13
C PRO A 134 -12.51 14.67 -8.37
N SER A 135 -13.03 14.65 -9.59
CA SER A 135 -14.21 13.88 -10.01
C SER A 135 -13.89 12.47 -10.53
N SER A 136 -12.63 12.13 -10.81
CA SER A 136 -12.23 10.79 -11.25
C SER A 136 -11.66 9.99 -10.08
N GLY A 137 -12.55 9.61 -9.16
CA GLY A 137 -12.31 8.59 -8.13
C GLY A 137 -10.95 8.71 -7.44
N LEU A 138 -10.81 9.69 -6.56
CA LEU A 138 -9.74 9.68 -5.56
C LEU A 138 -9.85 8.34 -4.84
N GLY A 139 -8.93 7.41 -5.10
CA GLY A 139 -8.74 6.29 -4.20
C GLY A 139 -8.57 6.89 -2.82
N SER A 140 -9.31 6.38 -1.83
CA SER A 140 -9.18 6.86 -0.45
C SER A 140 -7.70 6.89 -0.07
N GLY A 141 -7.28 7.78 0.84
CA GLY A 141 -5.90 7.73 1.35
C GLY A 141 -5.50 6.36 1.92
N GLU A 142 -6.49 5.55 2.27
CA GLU A 142 -6.35 4.15 2.66
C GLU A 142 -5.94 3.24 1.50
N ASP A 143 -6.40 3.52 0.28
CA ASP A 143 -6.10 2.71 -0.90
C ASP A 143 -4.63 2.79 -1.28
N ALA A 144 -4.01 3.97 -1.16
CA ALA A 144 -2.58 4.12 -1.40
C ALA A 144 -1.74 3.48 -0.28
N VAL A 145 -2.19 3.58 0.98
CA VAL A 145 -1.55 2.86 2.10
C VAL A 145 -1.56 1.35 1.85
N ARG A 146 -2.73 0.80 1.47
CA ARG A 146 -2.85 -0.62 1.12
C ARG A 146 -1.97 -0.99 -0.06
N LEU A 147 -1.94 -0.16 -1.10
CA LEU A 147 -1.15 -0.41 -2.30
C LEU A 147 0.34 -0.52 -1.97
N VAL A 148 0.86 0.41 -1.15
CA VAL A 148 2.25 0.37 -0.68
C VAL A 148 2.48 -0.81 0.27
N GLY A 149 1.50 -1.16 1.11
CA GLY A 149 1.60 -2.33 1.98
C GLY A 149 1.65 -3.65 1.23
N GLU A 150 0.91 -3.76 0.12
CA GLU A 150 0.81 -4.96 -0.72
C GLU A 150 2.01 -5.08 -1.70
N TYR A 151 2.41 -3.98 -2.34
CA TYR A 151 3.36 -3.97 -3.46
C TYR A 151 4.67 -3.21 -3.20
N GLY A 152 4.82 -2.56 -2.05
CA GLY A 152 6.04 -1.84 -1.67
C GLY A 152 6.44 -0.75 -2.67
N VAL A 153 7.66 -0.83 -3.20
CA VAL A 153 8.21 0.14 -4.16
C VAL A 153 7.50 0.11 -5.52
N ASP A 154 6.98 -1.04 -5.94
CA ASP A 154 6.33 -1.21 -7.24
C ASP A 154 4.98 -0.49 -7.34
N ALA A 155 4.44 -0.10 -6.18
CA ALA A 155 3.24 0.72 -6.05
C ALA A 155 3.38 2.11 -6.68
N TYR A 156 4.59 2.64 -6.89
CA TYR A 156 4.83 3.95 -7.50
C TYR A 156 4.22 4.03 -8.92
N PRO A 157 3.51 5.12 -9.29
CA PRO A 157 3.36 6.41 -8.61
C PRO A 157 2.15 6.51 -7.66
N PHE A 158 1.81 5.41 -6.99
CA PHE A 158 0.76 5.30 -5.97
C PHE A 158 -0.65 5.64 -6.49
N SER A 159 -0.89 5.47 -7.79
CA SER A 159 -2.15 5.84 -8.43
C SER A 159 -3.13 4.66 -8.53
N ALA A 160 -4.41 4.96 -8.67
CA ALA A 160 -5.44 3.96 -8.94
C ALA A 160 -5.23 3.23 -10.28
N GLN A 161 -4.60 3.89 -11.26
CA GLN A 161 -4.18 3.23 -12.50
C GLN A 161 -3.08 2.20 -12.21
N ARG A 162 -2.07 2.57 -11.42
CA ARG A 162 -0.98 1.67 -11.08
C ARG A 162 -1.45 0.45 -10.28
N ARG A 163 -2.41 0.64 -9.38
CA ARG A 163 -3.09 -0.47 -8.69
C ARG A 163 -3.67 -1.48 -9.67
N ARG A 164 -4.50 -1.01 -10.62
CA ARG A 164 -5.13 -1.88 -11.63
C ARG A 164 -4.12 -2.63 -12.48
N GLU A 165 -2.99 -1.99 -12.83
CA GLU A 165 -1.90 -2.64 -13.56
C GLU A 165 -1.30 -3.79 -12.75
N LEU A 166 -0.98 -3.55 -11.46
CA LEU A 166 -0.37 -4.56 -10.59
C LEU A 166 -1.33 -5.72 -10.31
N GLU A 167 -2.60 -5.43 -10.04
CA GLU A 167 -3.65 -6.44 -9.85
C GLU A 167 -3.83 -7.29 -11.11
N SER A 168 -3.83 -6.67 -12.30
CA SER A 168 -3.89 -7.40 -13.57
C SER A 168 -2.65 -8.27 -13.81
N MET A 169 -1.46 -7.81 -13.41
CA MET A 169 -0.23 -8.60 -13.50
C MET A 169 -0.27 -9.80 -12.54
N ASP A 170 -0.80 -9.63 -11.33
CA ASP A 170 -0.98 -10.72 -10.37
C ASP A 170 -2.00 -11.74 -10.85
N ASP A 171 -3.12 -11.29 -11.42
CA ASP A 171 -4.13 -12.19 -11.98
C ASP A 171 -3.59 -12.96 -13.19
N ALA A 172 -2.86 -12.31 -14.09
CA ALA A 172 -2.19 -12.98 -15.19
C ALA A 172 -1.13 -14.00 -14.70
N ARG A 173 -0.42 -13.71 -13.60
CA ARG A 173 0.50 -14.67 -12.97
C ARG A 173 -0.23 -15.86 -12.36
N ARG A 174 -1.42 -15.64 -11.77
CA ARG A 174 -2.27 -16.70 -11.23
C ARG A 174 -2.84 -17.59 -12.34
N GLU A 175 -3.24 -17.00 -13.47
CA GLU A 175 -3.77 -17.74 -14.62
C GLU A 175 -2.68 -18.47 -15.42
N GLY A 176 -1.46 -17.91 -15.47
CA GLY A 176 -0.33 -18.47 -16.22
C GLY A 176 0.46 -19.56 -15.49
N GLY A 177 0.25 -19.76 -14.18
CA GLY A 177 0.97 -20.75 -13.39
C GLY A 177 0.50 -22.18 -13.71
N ARG A 178 1.42 -23.05 -14.16
CA ARG A 178 1.13 -24.48 -14.33
C ARG A 178 1.36 -25.22 -13.02
N LEU A 179 0.39 -25.99 -12.54
CA LEU A 179 0.56 -26.83 -11.34
C LEU A 179 1.75 -27.78 -11.47
N GLN A 180 2.04 -28.24 -12.68
CA GLN A 180 3.23 -29.04 -13.01
C GLN A 180 4.55 -28.32 -12.72
N GLU A 181 4.64 -27.00 -12.97
CA GLU A 181 5.85 -26.22 -12.66
C GLU A 181 6.00 -25.95 -11.16
N LEU A 182 4.88 -25.90 -10.43
CA LEU A 182 4.85 -25.56 -9.02
C LEU A 182 5.02 -26.78 -8.09
N LEU A 183 4.36 -27.89 -8.43
CA LEU A 183 4.27 -29.09 -7.61
C LEU A 183 5.09 -30.25 -8.19
N GLY A 184 5.48 -30.17 -9.47
CA GLY A 184 6.22 -31.21 -10.16
C GLY A 184 7.71 -30.91 -10.34
N CYS A 185 8.45 -31.93 -10.75
CA CYS A 185 9.79 -31.84 -11.33
C CYS A 185 9.96 -33.01 -12.32
N GLU A 186 11.10 -33.10 -13.02
CA GLU A 186 11.35 -34.19 -13.99
C GLU A 186 11.16 -35.61 -13.39
N GLU A 187 11.30 -35.74 -12.07
CA GLU A 187 11.27 -37.01 -11.34
C GLU A 187 9.97 -37.22 -10.53
N ARG A 188 9.09 -36.23 -10.45
CA ARG A 188 7.83 -36.30 -9.69
C ARG A 188 6.74 -35.48 -10.35
N ASP A 189 5.67 -36.15 -10.76
CA ASP A 189 4.48 -35.58 -11.39
C ASP A 189 3.20 -35.81 -10.57
N TYR A 190 3.33 -36.10 -9.26
CA TYR A 190 2.24 -36.40 -8.34
C TYR A 190 2.39 -35.71 -6.99
N VAL A 191 1.27 -35.52 -6.30
CA VAL A 191 1.19 -35.21 -4.86
C VAL A 191 0.73 -36.46 -4.08
N ILE A 192 0.85 -36.44 -2.76
CA ILE A 192 0.50 -37.58 -1.90
C ILE A 192 -0.65 -37.15 -0.99
N SER A 193 -1.72 -37.95 -0.91
CA SER A 193 -2.82 -37.76 0.05
C SER A 193 -2.49 -38.32 1.44
N ALA A 194 -3.31 -38.03 2.45
CA ALA A 194 -3.18 -38.61 3.79
C ALA A 194 -3.17 -40.14 3.84
N ASP A 195 -3.78 -40.81 2.85
CA ASP A 195 -3.81 -42.27 2.74
C ASP A 195 -2.60 -42.84 1.97
N ASP A 196 -1.54 -42.03 1.79
CA ASP A 196 -0.33 -42.35 1.01
C ASP A 196 -0.61 -42.67 -0.47
N ILE A 197 -1.75 -42.19 -1.01
CA ILE A 197 -2.11 -42.37 -2.42
C ILE A 197 -1.45 -41.28 -3.24
N LYS A 198 -0.79 -41.68 -4.33
CA LYS A 198 -0.21 -40.76 -5.31
C LYS A 198 -1.30 -40.22 -6.23
N ILE A 199 -1.54 -38.91 -6.17
CA ILE A 199 -2.49 -38.20 -7.03
C ILE A 199 -1.68 -37.47 -8.12
N PRO A 200 -1.82 -37.84 -9.39
CA PRO A 200 -1.18 -37.12 -10.50
C PRO A 200 -1.51 -35.63 -10.46
N ILE A 201 -0.53 -34.77 -10.71
CA ILE A 201 -0.74 -33.31 -10.72
C ILE A 201 -1.74 -32.92 -11.81
N ALA A 202 -1.80 -33.66 -12.93
CA ALA A 202 -2.79 -33.43 -13.99
C ALA A 202 -4.23 -33.61 -13.51
N ASP A 203 -4.48 -34.46 -12.50
CA ASP A 203 -5.82 -34.67 -11.94
C ASP A 203 -6.28 -33.46 -11.09
N LEU A 204 -5.37 -32.53 -10.77
CA LEU A 204 -5.66 -31.30 -10.06
C LEU A 204 -6.07 -30.15 -11.00
N ASP A 205 -5.96 -30.33 -12.32
CA ASP A 205 -6.32 -29.29 -13.28
C ASP A 205 -7.82 -28.95 -13.18
N GLY A 206 -8.13 -27.65 -13.07
CA GLY A 206 -9.49 -27.14 -12.90
C GLY A 206 -10.07 -27.25 -11.48
N LYS A 207 -9.35 -27.87 -10.53
CA LYS A 207 -9.70 -27.84 -9.10
C LYS A 207 -9.17 -26.57 -8.42
N THR A 208 -9.82 -26.14 -7.34
CA THR A 208 -9.29 -25.09 -6.48
C THR A 208 -8.21 -25.68 -5.58
N VAL A 209 -6.94 -25.40 -5.87
CA VAL A 209 -5.79 -25.89 -5.10
C VAL A 209 -5.35 -24.83 -4.10
N GLY A 210 -5.33 -25.17 -2.80
CA GLY A 210 -4.78 -24.32 -1.74
C GLY A 210 -3.44 -24.86 -1.25
N LEU A 211 -2.41 -24.01 -1.17
CA LEU A 211 -1.13 -24.38 -0.58
C LEU A 211 -1.08 -23.96 0.89
N TYR A 212 -0.95 -24.95 1.78
CA TYR A 212 -0.81 -24.72 3.21
C TYR A 212 0.60 -25.13 3.67
N PHE A 213 1.38 -24.14 4.12
CA PHE A 213 2.71 -24.36 4.68
C PHE A 213 2.59 -24.41 6.20
N GLY A 214 2.77 -25.61 6.77
CA GLY A 214 2.67 -25.84 8.21
C GLY A 214 3.71 -26.83 8.67
N ALA A 215 4.01 -26.80 9.97
CA ALA A 215 4.90 -27.77 10.59
C ALA A 215 4.33 -28.24 11.93
N HIS A 216 4.49 -29.52 12.24
CA HIS A 216 4.01 -30.09 13.50
C HIS A 216 4.68 -29.45 14.73
N TRP A 217 5.85 -28.86 14.60
CA TRP A 217 6.54 -28.21 15.71
C TRP A 217 6.08 -26.75 15.95
N CYS A 218 5.15 -26.22 15.14
CA CYS A 218 4.68 -24.84 15.18
C CYS A 218 3.35 -24.71 15.95
N PRO A 219 3.32 -24.11 17.16
CA PRO A 219 2.11 -24.02 17.97
C PRO A 219 0.94 -23.23 17.34
N PRO A 220 1.17 -22.07 16.70
CA PRO A 220 0.10 -21.36 15.97
C PRO A 220 -0.48 -22.19 14.80
N CYS A 221 0.35 -23.01 14.18
CA CYS A 221 -0.04 -23.85 13.04
C CYS A 221 -1.03 -24.94 13.47
N HIS A 222 -0.95 -25.47 14.70
CA HIS A 222 -1.92 -26.45 15.19
C HIS A 222 -3.34 -25.89 15.28
N VAL A 223 -3.47 -24.66 15.77
CA VAL A 223 -4.77 -23.99 15.92
C VAL A 223 -5.39 -23.75 14.55
N PHE A 224 -4.60 -23.23 13.61
CA PHE A 224 -5.08 -22.96 12.26
C PHE A 224 -5.36 -24.25 11.47
N THR A 225 -4.54 -25.30 11.61
CA THR A 225 -4.78 -26.59 10.94
C THR A 225 -6.14 -27.17 11.32
N LYS A 226 -6.57 -27.00 12.58
CA LYS A 226 -7.89 -27.45 13.01
C LYS A 226 -9.01 -26.70 12.29
N GLN A 227 -8.93 -25.37 12.22
CA GLN A 227 -9.90 -24.54 11.50
C GLN A 227 -9.92 -24.85 10.01
N LEU A 228 -8.74 -25.03 9.40
CA LEU A 228 -8.61 -25.35 7.99
C LEU A 228 -9.27 -26.69 7.65
N LYS A 229 -9.12 -27.70 8.50
CA LYS A 229 -9.81 -28.99 8.36
C LYS A 229 -11.33 -28.85 8.44
N GLU A 230 -11.83 -28.03 9.35
CA GLU A 230 -13.27 -27.77 9.49
C GLU A 230 -13.82 -27.14 8.19
N VAL A 231 -13.19 -26.07 7.69
CA VAL A 231 -13.59 -25.40 6.45
C VAL A 231 -13.49 -26.32 5.23
N TYR A 232 -12.41 -27.09 5.13
CA TYR A 232 -12.22 -28.05 4.04
C TYR A 232 -13.36 -29.08 3.97
N ASN A 233 -13.73 -29.65 5.13
CA ASN A 233 -14.83 -30.63 5.20
C ASN A 233 -16.18 -30.00 4.82
N GLU A 234 -16.46 -28.77 5.24
CA GLU A 234 -17.67 -28.03 4.84
C GLU A 234 -17.72 -27.81 3.33
N LEU A 235 -16.61 -27.37 2.72
CA LEU A 235 -16.53 -27.12 1.28
C LEU A 235 -16.70 -28.40 0.46
N LYS A 236 -16.16 -29.53 0.95
CA LYS A 236 -16.31 -30.84 0.32
C LYS A 236 -17.79 -31.28 0.26
N ILE A 237 -18.57 -30.98 1.30
CA ILE A 237 -20.01 -31.29 1.35
C ILE A 237 -20.81 -30.35 0.42
N LEU A 238 -20.47 -29.06 0.40
CA LEU A 238 -21.20 -28.04 -0.37
C LEU A 238 -20.94 -28.10 -1.88
N ARG A 239 -19.80 -28.65 -2.30
CA ARG A 239 -19.40 -28.75 -3.72
C ARG A 239 -18.81 -30.13 -4.05
N PRO A 240 -19.66 -31.18 -4.16
CA PRO A 240 -19.18 -32.51 -4.48
C PRO A 240 -18.44 -32.51 -5.82
N GLY A 241 -17.16 -32.92 -5.81
CA GLY A 241 -16.29 -32.99 -7.00
C GLY A 241 -15.20 -31.90 -7.11
N SER A 242 -15.18 -30.91 -6.21
CA SER A 242 -14.20 -29.81 -6.26
C SER A 242 -13.01 -29.94 -5.30
N PHE A 243 -13.04 -30.93 -4.39
CA PHE A 243 -11.98 -31.20 -3.41
C PHE A 243 -11.78 -32.72 -3.25
N GLU A 244 -10.53 -33.18 -3.27
CA GLU A 244 -10.13 -34.59 -3.07
C GLU A 244 -9.56 -34.83 -1.67
N ASP A 245 -9.89 -36.00 -1.08
CA ASP A 245 -9.40 -36.43 0.24
C ASP A 245 -7.88 -36.26 0.33
N SER A 246 -7.45 -35.33 1.18
CA SER A 246 -6.06 -34.97 1.43
C SER A 246 -5.69 -35.24 2.88
#